data_AF-A0A6I2ZEG2-F1
#
_entry.id   AF-A0A6I2ZEG2-F1
#
_cell.length_a   1.000
_cell.length_b   1.000
_cell.length_c   1.000
_cell.angle_alpha   90.00
_cell.angle_beta   90.00
_cell.angle_gamma   90.00
#
_symmetry.space_group_name_H-M   'P 1'
#
loop_
_entity.id
_entity.type
_entity.pdbx_description
1 polymer ?
#
loop_
_entity_poly.entity_id
_entity_poly.type
_entity_poly.pdbx_seq_one_letter_code
_entity_poly.pdbx_strand_id
1 'polypeptide(L)'
;MMDDGVARESLPTRRRGRQRRRVVAGAIVAFLIVGAVLTAGLVRTSKAGTAGALLVASEDCPTIDEDSHLPSIAPAPGIDWTLCVLPGIDLSGADLTGASLGGATLTGATFTGTTLTDATLTEAILTDAIMTNAKLIRATMARSTLTKATLNGADFGGADLSFAEMSHADLTGATLVKADLHDAVLGYAILSGTVLTEADMSRADLTWANLTGAFFTNAALTGAHLADADMGGGVDLKGADLTDADLSRVDMTGGDLTGAHLIRSSLMSTILAAVDATGADFSDANLTDADLTSVTLTDAILTGVLYSNTICPNATNSDAVGGSCVGQEVVPAS
;
A
#
# COMPACT_ATOMS: atom_id res chain seq x y z
N MET A 1 0.67 25.14 77.15
CA MET A 1 2.14 25.14 77.02
C MET A 1 2.56 23.71 76.78
N MET A 2 3.33 23.50 75.71
CA MET A 2 3.81 22.25 75.11
C MET A 2 3.23 22.13 73.70
N ASP A 3 4.12 22.51 72.78
CA ASP A 3 3.97 22.79 71.35
C ASP A 3 4.86 21.75 70.66
N ASP A 4 4.27 20.89 69.83
CA ASP A 4 4.97 19.83 69.10
C ASP A 4 5.50 20.37 67.77
N GLY A 5 6.80 20.66 67.75
CA GLY A 5 7.54 21.13 66.59
C GLY A 5 7.82 20.02 65.58
N VAL A 6 7.09 20.05 64.45
CA VAL A 6 7.34 19.24 63.26
C VAL A 6 8.58 19.76 62.51
N ALA A 7 9.61 18.91 62.42
CA ALA A 7 10.83 19.16 61.67
C ALA A 7 10.57 19.17 60.16
N ARG A 8 10.97 20.27 59.49
CA ARG A 8 11.01 20.41 58.03
C ARG A 8 12.43 20.08 57.54
N GLU A 9 12.60 18.94 56.88
CA GLU A 9 13.82 18.64 56.12
C GLU A 9 13.77 19.31 54.73
N SER A 10 14.75 20.16 54.48
CA SER A 10 14.98 20.90 53.24
C SER A 10 15.74 20.03 52.23
N LEU A 11 15.13 19.81 51.06
CA LEU A 11 15.74 19.14 49.90
C LEU A 11 16.80 20.02 49.21
N PRO A 12 17.95 19.46 48.78
CA PRO A 12 19.02 20.22 48.13
C PRO A 12 18.78 20.40 46.63
N THR A 13 19.05 21.61 46.13
CA THR A 13 18.99 22.01 44.72
C THR A 13 20.21 21.45 43.94
N ARG A 14 19.98 20.53 43.00
CA ARG A 14 21.01 20.07 42.04
C ARG A 14 20.77 20.62 40.64
N ARG A 15 21.79 21.33 40.14
CA ARG A 15 21.93 21.91 38.79
C ARG A 15 21.83 20.82 37.71
N ARG A 16 20.97 21.01 36.71
CA ARG A 16 20.89 20.16 35.50
C ARG A 16 22.04 20.51 34.53
N GLY A 17 23.00 19.59 34.42
CA GLY A 17 23.99 19.57 33.34
C GLY A 17 23.40 18.95 32.07
N ARG A 18 23.54 19.65 30.95
CA ARG A 18 23.01 19.28 29.63
C ARG A 18 24.05 18.38 28.92
N GLN A 19 23.91 17.06 29.02
CA GLN A 19 24.71 16.13 28.20
C GLN A 19 24.00 15.83 26.88
N ARG A 20 24.67 16.17 25.77
CA ARG A 20 24.27 15.85 24.40
C ARG A 20 24.53 14.36 24.15
N ARG A 21 23.47 13.57 23.90
CA ARG A 21 23.60 12.24 23.28
C ARG A 21 23.59 12.41 21.77
N ARG A 22 24.66 11.93 21.12
CA ARG A 22 24.74 11.75 19.66
C ARG A 22 23.90 10.52 19.31
N VAL A 23 22.86 10.72 18.50
CA VAL A 23 22.16 9.65 17.80
C VAL A 23 22.77 9.58 16.40
N VAL A 24 23.17 8.38 16.00
CA VAL A 24 23.66 8.04 14.66
C VAL A 24 22.45 8.05 13.73
N ALA A 25 22.42 8.99 12.77
CA ALA A 25 21.41 9.04 11.72
C ALA A 25 21.86 8.15 10.56
N GLY A 26 21.06 7.12 10.26
CA GLY A 26 21.09 6.40 8.98
C GLY A 26 20.58 7.32 7.87
N ALA A 27 21.23 7.26 6.71
CA ALA A 27 20.93 8.09 5.56
C ALA A 27 19.59 7.69 4.94
N ILE A 28 18.61 8.60 4.99
CA ILE A 28 17.42 8.60 4.14
C ILE A 28 17.77 9.48 2.93
N VAL A 29 17.79 8.89 1.75
CA VAL A 29 17.90 9.63 0.48
C VAL A 29 16.50 10.16 0.17
N ALA A 30 16.22 11.39 0.62
CA ALA A 30 15.06 12.16 0.19
C ALA A 30 15.47 12.98 -1.04
N PHE A 31 14.92 12.66 -2.21
CA PHE A 31 14.95 13.56 -3.36
C PHE A 31 13.99 14.72 -3.09
N LEU A 32 14.55 15.83 -2.61
CA LEU A 32 13.87 17.13 -2.58
C LEU A 32 14.01 17.79 -3.95
N ILE A 33 12.94 17.80 -4.73
CA ILE A 33 12.73 18.84 -5.75
C ILE A 33 11.72 19.82 -5.15
N VAL A 34 12.22 20.92 -4.59
CA VAL A 34 11.41 22.10 -4.25
C VAL A 34 12.04 23.31 -4.92
N GLY A 35 11.30 23.88 -5.87
CA GLY A 35 11.12 25.32 -6.03
C GLY A 35 12.23 26.11 -6.72
N ALA A 36 11.99 26.48 -7.98
CA ALA A 36 12.28 27.82 -8.49
C ALA A 36 11.55 28.08 -9.82
N VAL A 37 10.38 28.70 -9.75
CA VAL A 37 9.94 29.60 -10.83
C VAL A 37 10.49 30.98 -10.46
N LEU A 38 11.50 31.44 -11.19
CA LEU A 38 11.70 32.88 -11.41
C LEU A 38 12.27 33.10 -12.81
N THR A 39 11.66 34.05 -13.49
CA THR A 39 11.89 34.50 -14.84
C THR A 39 13.31 35.07 -15.07
N ALA A 40 13.67 35.13 -16.36
CA ALA A 40 14.81 35.83 -16.97
C ALA A 40 16.17 35.09 -16.97
N GLY A 41 16.69 34.88 -18.18
CA GLY A 41 17.78 33.96 -18.45
C GLY A 41 19.15 34.36 -17.93
N LEU A 42 19.99 33.34 -17.78
CA LEU A 42 21.38 33.40 -18.21
C LEU A 42 21.91 31.98 -18.39
N VAL A 43 22.35 31.67 -19.61
CA VAL A 43 23.19 30.52 -19.93
C VAL A 43 24.46 30.58 -19.08
N ARG A 44 24.78 29.48 -18.37
CA ARG A 44 26.18 29.12 -18.07
C ARG A 44 26.30 27.61 -17.86
N THR A 45 27.00 26.98 -18.80
CA THR A 45 27.39 25.57 -18.84
C THR A 45 28.31 25.21 -17.68
N SER A 46 28.13 24.03 -17.09
CA SER A 46 29.23 23.29 -16.46
C SER A 46 29.16 21.82 -16.85
N LYS A 47 30.30 21.31 -17.35
CA LYS A 47 30.50 19.94 -17.80
C LYS A 47 30.55 18.98 -16.61
N ALA A 48 29.66 18.00 -16.58
CA ALA A 48 29.93 16.65 -16.07
C ALA A 48 28.90 15.69 -16.68
N GLY A 49 29.37 14.61 -17.30
CA GLY A 49 28.56 13.69 -18.07
C GLY A 49 27.70 12.78 -17.21
N THR A 50 26.40 13.07 -17.18
CA THR A 50 25.31 12.11 -17.35
C THR A 50 24.34 12.79 -18.30
N ALA A 51 23.75 12.06 -19.24
CA ALA A 51 22.68 12.59 -20.08
C ALA A 51 21.41 12.75 -19.25
N GLY A 52 21.44 13.67 -18.28
CA GLY A 52 20.24 14.23 -17.67
C GLY A 52 19.66 15.18 -18.70
N ALA A 53 18.66 14.72 -19.46
CA ALA A 53 17.77 15.65 -20.13
C ALA A 53 17.28 16.60 -19.04
N LEU A 54 17.58 17.89 -19.19
CA LEU A 54 16.98 18.91 -18.34
C LEU A 54 15.48 18.83 -18.64
N LEU A 55 14.72 18.23 -17.73
CA LEU A 55 13.28 18.15 -17.81
C LEU A 55 12.75 19.58 -17.69
N VAL A 56 12.26 20.13 -18.80
CA VAL A 56 11.63 21.46 -18.86
C VAL A 56 10.13 21.21 -18.97
N ALA A 57 9.35 21.97 -18.22
CA ALA A 57 7.89 21.92 -18.33
C ALA A 57 7.42 22.15 -19.75
N SER A 58 6.26 21.57 -20.10
CA SER A 58 5.69 21.76 -21.42
C SER A 58 5.50 23.26 -21.72
N GLU A 59 5.69 23.65 -22.99
CA GLU A 59 5.60 25.05 -23.39
C GLU A 59 4.17 25.61 -23.22
N ASP A 60 3.17 24.73 -23.12
CA ASP A 60 1.74 25.02 -23.09
C ASP A 60 1.07 24.64 -21.74
N CYS A 61 1.73 24.90 -20.61
CA CYS A 61 1.07 24.76 -19.31
C CYS A 61 -0.10 25.74 -19.16
N PRO A 62 -1.32 25.28 -18.82
CA PRO A 62 -2.46 26.17 -18.61
C PRO A 62 -2.29 26.98 -17.32
N THR A 63 -2.92 28.15 -17.28
CA THR A 63 -3.19 28.84 -16.01
C THR A 63 -4.50 28.32 -15.42
N ILE A 64 -4.63 28.34 -14.11
CA ILE A 64 -5.87 27.99 -13.40
C ILE A 64 -6.68 29.25 -13.14
N ASP A 65 -7.97 29.23 -13.46
CA ASP A 65 -8.89 30.29 -13.08
C ASP A 65 -9.15 30.26 -11.57
N GLU A 66 -8.89 31.37 -10.87
CA GLU A 66 -8.93 31.46 -9.40
C GLU A 66 -10.33 31.19 -8.81
N ASP A 67 -11.40 31.48 -9.55
CA ASP A 67 -12.78 31.32 -9.07
C ASP A 67 -13.30 29.91 -9.37
N SER A 68 -13.15 29.45 -10.62
CA SER A 68 -13.72 28.19 -11.11
C SER A 68 -12.79 26.99 -10.99
N HIS A 69 -11.50 27.21 -10.76
CA HIS A 69 -10.45 26.17 -10.77
C HIS A 69 -10.27 25.48 -12.13
N LEU A 70 -10.89 25.99 -13.20
CA LEU A 70 -10.79 25.44 -14.54
C LEU A 70 -9.49 25.89 -15.24
N PRO A 71 -8.91 25.07 -16.14
CA PRO A 71 -7.75 25.47 -16.93
C PRO A 71 -8.11 26.48 -18.03
N SER A 72 -7.16 27.36 -18.33
CA SER A 72 -7.23 28.28 -19.48
C SER A 72 -7.15 27.57 -20.83
N ILE A 73 -6.61 26.36 -20.87
CA ILE A 73 -6.54 25.49 -22.05
C ILE A 73 -7.50 24.34 -21.82
N ALA A 74 -8.45 24.16 -22.73
CA ALA A 74 -9.45 23.10 -22.60
C ALA A 74 -8.76 21.71 -22.54
N PRO A 75 -9.14 20.84 -21.57
CA PRO A 75 -8.67 19.46 -21.53
C PRO A 75 -9.01 18.72 -22.82
N ALA A 76 -8.06 17.94 -23.33
CA ALA A 76 -8.26 17.14 -24.54
C ALA A 76 -7.36 15.89 -24.53
N PRO A 77 -7.73 14.84 -25.29
CA PRO A 77 -6.87 13.67 -25.47
C PRO A 77 -5.49 14.04 -26.02
N GLY A 78 -4.44 13.37 -25.52
CA GLY A 78 -3.07 13.54 -25.96
C GLY A 78 -2.42 14.88 -25.59
N ILE A 79 -3.08 15.71 -24.76
CA ILE A 79 -2.52 17.00 -24.33
C ILE A 79 -1.22 16.79 -23.54
N ASP A 80 -0.25 17.69 -23.70
CA ASP A 80 1.02 17.64 -23.00
C ASP A 80 1.11 18.73 -21.92
N TRP A 81 0.94 18.30 -20.67
CA TRP A 81 1.13 19.09 -19.46
C TRP A 81 2.24 18.51 -18.58
N THR A 82 3.25 17.90 -19.21
CA THR A 82 4.44 17.36 -18.54
C THR A 82 5.09 18.44 -17.66
N LEU A 83 5.30 18.11 -16.39
CA LEU A 83 5.88 18.96 -15.33
C LEU A 83 5.13 20.29 -15.08
N CYS A 84 3.90 20.44 -15.56
CA CYS A 84 3.09 21.62 -15.22
C CYS A 84 2.72 21.62 -13.74
N VAL A 85 2.60 22.82 -13.17
CA VAL A 85 2.19 23.02 -11.76
C VAL A 85 0.75 23.50 -11.75
N LEU A 86 -0.17 22.57 -11.47
CA LEU A 86 -1.61 22.73 -11.58
C LEU A 86 -2.33 22.31 -10.27
N PRO A 87 -1.98 22.88 -9.11
CA PRO A 87 -2.60 22.50 -7.84
C PRO A 87 -4.08 22.91 -7.81
N GLY A 88 -4.95 22.01 -7.32
CA GLY A 88 -6.38 22.28 -7.16
C GLY A 88 -7.17 22.40 -8.47
N ILE A 89 -6.57 22.14 -9.63
CA ILE A 89 -7.25 22.21 -10.92
C ILE A 89 -8.46 21.27 -10.98
N ASP A 90 -9.58 21.75 -11.53
CA ASP A 90 -10.76 20.93 -11.79
C ASP A 90 -10.75 20.40 -13.24
N LEU A 91 -10.64 19.08 -13.36
CA LEU A 91 -10.65 18.31 -14.59
C LEU A 91 -11.81 17.30 -14.60
N SER A 92 -12.83 17.51 -13.77
CA SER A 92 -13.97 16.61 -13.61
C SER A 92 -14.66 16.30 -14.94
N GLY A 93 -14.84 15.02 -15.22
CA GLY A 93 -15.49 14.53 -16.44
C GLY A 93 -14.73 14.78 -17.74
N ALA A 94 -13.53 15.36 -17.69
CA ALA A 94 -12.73 15.60 -18.88
C ALA A 94 -12.29 14.30 -19.56
N ASP A 95 -12.02 14.37 -20.86
CA ASP A 95 -11.32 13.32 -21.60
C ASP A 95 -9.86 13.74 -21.80
N LEU A 96 -8.98 13.07 -21.08
CA LEU A 96 -7.53 13.20 -21.10
C LEU A 96 -6.88 11.88 -21.53
N THR A 97 -7.58 11.10 -22.37
CA THR A 97 -7.04 9.85 -22.93
C THR A 97 -5.68 10.11 -23.58
N GLY A 98 -4.65 9.35 -23.18
CA GLY A 98 -3.29 9.49 -23.69
C GLY A 98 -2.57 10.80 -23.34
N ALA A 99 -3.11 11.61 -22.41
CA ALA A 99 -2.46 12.85 -22.00
C ALA A 99 -1.10 12.59 -21.33
N SER A 100 -0.16 13.53 -21.49
CA SER A 100 1.14 13.52 -20.82
C SER A 100 1.09 14.47 -19.63
N LEU A 101 1.12 13.90 -18.43
CA LEU A 101 1.09 14.56 -17.12
C LEU A 101 2.31 14.15 -16.28
N GLY A 102 3.35 13.62 -16.92
CA GLY A 102 4.55 13.11 -16.25
C GLY A 102 5.21 14.20 -15.42
N GLY A 103 5.49 13.91 -14.14
CA GLY A 103 6.07 14.87 -13.20
C GLY A 103 5.22 16.11 -12.90
N ALA A 104 3.97 16.17 -13.36
CA ALA A 104 3.09 17.30 -13.10
C ALA A 104 2.74 17.39 -11.60
N THR A 105 2.64 18.61 -11.09
CA THR A 105 2.13 18.86 -9.73
C THR A 105 0.64 19.09 -9.78
N LEU A 106 -0.13 18.10 -9.33
CA LEU A 106 -1.59 18.03 -9.37
C LEU A 106 -2.17 17.86 -7.96
N THR A 107 -1.48 18.41 -6.95
CA THR A 107 -1.90 18.34 -5.55
C THR A 107 -3.29 18.92 -5.37
N GLY A 108 -4.20 18.15 -4.77
CA GLY A 108 -5.60 18.55 -4.56
C GLY A 108 -6.43 18.71 -5.84
N ALA A 109 -5.92 18.31 -7.01
CA ALA A 109 -6.66 18.38 -8.26
C ALA A 109 -7.88 17.44 -8.26
N THR A 110 -8.93 17.82 -8.98
CA THR A 110 -10.17 17.04 -9.11
C THR A 110 -10.23 16.37 -10.48
N PHE A 111 -10.28 15.04 -10.48
CA PHE A 111 -10.40 14.13 -11.62
C PHE A 111 -11.66 13.27 -11.55
N THR A 112 -12.72 13.76 -10.89
CA THR A 112 -13.94 12.95 -10.68
C THR A 112 -14.55 12.57 -12.03
N GLY A 113 -14.67 11.27 -12.30
CA GLY A 113 -15.19 10.73 -13.56
C GLY A 113 -14.34 11.04 -14.80
N THR A 114 -13.12 11.55 -14.64
CA THR A 114 -12.21 11.88 -15.75
C THR A 114 -11.73 10.61 -16.45
N THR A 115 -11.57 10.67 -17.77
CA THR A 115 -10.93 9.60 -18.55
C THR A 115 -9.45 9.89 -18.73
N LEU A 116 -8.60 9.06 -18.14
CA LEU A 116 -7.13 9.08 -18.18
C LEU A 116 -6.59 7.76 -18.77
N THR A 117 -7.39 7.07 -19.57
CA THR A 117 -6.99 5.83 -20.25
C THR A 117 -5.72 6.07 -21.05
N ASP A 118 -4.73 5.18 -20.94
CA ASP A 118 -3.42 5.28 -21.61
C ASP A 118 -2.64 6.58 -21.29
N ALA A 119 -3.03 7.39 -20.30
CA ALA A 119 -2.33 8.61 -19.93
C ALA A 119 -1.00 8.31 -19.21
N THR A 120 -0.04 9.24 -19.33
CA THR A 120 1.25 9.17 -18.62
C THR A 120 1.23 10.10 -17.42
N LEU A 121 1.24 9.54 -16.21
CA LEU A 121 1.34 10.25 -14.93
C LEU A 121 2.58 9.79 -14.12
N THR A 122 3.60 9.27 -14.80
CA THR A 122 4.86 8.83 -14.17
C THR A 122 5.45 9.97 -13.36
N GLU A 123 5.81 9.71 -12.10
CA GLU A 123 6.34 10.71 -11.15
C GLU A 123 5.42 11.93 -10.88
N ALA A 124 4.14 11.88 -11.27
CA ALA A 124 3.19 12.96 -10.99
C ALA A 124 2.89 13.06 -9.49
N ILE A 125 2.67 14.28 -9.00
CA ILE A 125 2.33 14.55 -7.60
C ILE A 125 0.82 14.77 -7.50
N LEU A 126 0.10 13.76 -7.05
CA LEU A 126 -1.36 13.67 -6.91
C LEU A 126 -1.80 13.61 -5.43
N THR A 127 -0.99 14.13 -4.52
CA THR A 127 -1.32 14.20 -3.08
C THR A 127 -2.66 14.89 -2.87
N ASP A 128 -3.53 14.29 -2.06
CA ASP A 128 -4.89 14.77 -1.78
C ASP A 128 -5.78 14.95 -3.04
N ALA A 129 -5.42 14.38 -4.20
CA ALA A 129 -6.23 14.48 -5.42
C ALA A 129 -7.55 13.69 -5.28
N ILE A 130 -8.61 14.18 -5.93
CA ILE A 130 -9.94 13.56 -5.92
C ILE A 130 -10.17 12.90 -7.27
N MET A 131 -10.02 11.57 -7.36
CA MET A 131 -10.14 10.79 -8.60
C MET A 131 -11.28 9.76 -8.54
N THR A 132 -12.34 10.07 -7.79
CA THR A 132 -13.52 9.21 -7.66
C THR A 132 -14.08 8.84 -9.04
N ASN A 133 -14.25 7.53 -9.30
CA ASN A 133 -14.71 6.98 -10.57
C ASN A 133 -13.87 7.39 -11.80
N ALA A 134 -12.62 7.83 -11.64
CA ALA A 134 -11.74 8.11 -12.76
C ALA A 134 -11.36 6.82 -13.50
N LYS A 135 -11.16 6.91 -14.81
CA LYS A 135 -10.72 5.78 -15.65
C LYS A 135 -9.24 5.91 -15.95
N LEU A 136 -8.42 5.09 -15.30
CA LEU A 136 -6.96 5.04 -15.39
C LEU A 136 -6.47 3.74 -16.05
N ILE A 137 -7.33 3.13 -16.88
CA ILE A 137 -7.06 1.89 -17.58
C ILE A 137 -5.77 2.04 -18.41
N ARG A 138 -4.78 1.17 -18.16
CA ARG A 138 -3.44 1.21 -18.78
C ARG A 138 -2.68 2.53 -18.63
N ALA A 139 -3.05 3.38 -17.67
CA ALA A 139 -2.27 4.57 -17.37
C ALA A 139 -0.89 4.18 -16.81
N THR A 140 0.14 4.98 -17.10
CA THR A 140 1.49 4.80 -16.55
C THR A 140 1.72 5.78 -15.42
N MET A 141 1.67 5.29 -14.19
CA MET A 141 1.70 6.05 -12.93
C MET A 141 2.87 5.63 -12.04
N ALA A 142 3.87 4.96 -12.59
CA ALA A 142 5.06 4.53 -11.85
C ALA A 142 5.66 5.71 -11.07
N ARG A 143 6.01 5.46 -9.80
CA ARG A 143 6.61 6.47 -8.89
C ARG A 143 5.76 7.71 -8.64
N SER A 144 4.47 7.70 -8.99
CA SER A 144 3.58 8.82 -8.67
C SER A 144 3.29 8.89 -7.16
N THR A 145 2.95 10.08 -6.67
CA THR A 145 2.54 10.30 -5.28
C THR A 145 1.04 10.47 -5.20
N LEU A 146 0.33 9.47 -4.67
CA LEU A 146 -1.12 9.42 -4.47
C LEU A 146 -1.48 9.42 -2.98
N THR A 147 -0.56 9.84 -2.10
CA THR A 147 -0.79 9.93 -0.66
C THR A 147 -2.08 10.68 -0.35
N LYS A 148 -2.98 10.05 0.42
CA LYS A 148 -4.33 10.57 0.77
C LYS A 148 -5.25 10.88 -0.41
N ALA A 149 -4.96 10.40 -1.62
CA ALA A 149 -5.86 10.58 -2.74
C ALA A 149 -7.19 9.83 -2.51
N THR A 150 -8.28 10.40 -3.01
CA THR A 150 -9.61 9.76 -3.05
C THR A 150 -9.77 9.05 -4.37
N LEU A 151 -9.73 7.72 -4.37
CA LEU A 151 -9.69 6.84 -5.54
C LEU A 151 -10.92 5.91 -5.58
N ASN A 152 -11.98 6.22 -4.83
CA ASN A 152 -13.16 5.38 -4.68
C ASN A 152 -13.77 5.06 -6.05
N GLY A 153 -13.94 3.78 -6.35
CA GLY A 153 -14.50 3.30 -7.62
C GLY A 153 -13.67 3.61 -8.87
N ALA A 154 -12.42 4.08 -8.74
CA ALA A 154 -11.55 4.31 -9.89
C ALA A 154 -11.17 2.98 -10.56
N ASP A 155 -10.95 3.03 -11.88
CA ASP A 155 -10.58 1.87 -12.69
C ASP A 155 -9.12 1.97 -13.16
N PHE A 156 -8.25 1.18 -12.56
CA PHE A 156 -6.83 1.04 -12.86
C PHE A 156 -6.53 -0.24 -13.65
N GLY A 157 -7.50 -0.80 -14.40
CA GLY A 157 -7.30 -2.04 -15.14
C GLY A 157 -6.03 -2.02 -16.01
N GLY A 158 -5.05 -2.86 -15.68
CA GLY A 158 -3.75 -2.93 -16.36
C GLY A 158 -2.87 -1.68 -16.24
N ALA A 159 -3.11 -0.80 -15.28
CA ALA A 159 -2.27 0.37 -15.02
C ALA A 159 -0.92 -0.03 -14.40
N ASP A 160 0.10 0.79 -14.65
CA ASP A 160 1.40 0.69 -13.98
C ASP A 160 1.45 1.67 -12.80
N LEU A 161 1.36 1.15 -11.59
CA LEU A 161 1.50 1.84 -10.29
C LEU A 161 2.78 1.38 -9.57
N SER A 162 3.76 0.84 -10.30
CA SER A 162 4.99 0.35 -9.69
C SER A 162 5.69 1.47 -8.90
N PHE A 163 6.14 1.16 -7.69
CA PHE A 163 6.75 2.13 -6.76
C PHE A 163 5.87 3.36 -6.42
N ALA A 164 4.55 3.31 -6.62
CA ALA A 164 3.68 4.45 -6.29
C ALA A 164 3.53 4.63 -4.77
N GLU A 165 3.48 5.88 -4.33
CA GLU A 165 3.30 6.25 -2.92
C GLU A 165 1.82 6.52 -2.65
N MET A 166 1.11 5.54 -2.08
CA MET A 166 -0.35 5.54 -1.92
C MET A 166 -0.78 5.46 -0.45
N SER A 167 0.11 5.80 0.49
CA SER A 167 -0.22 5.75 1.92
C SER A 167 -1.45 6.59 2.24
N HIS A 168 -2.36 6.04 3.05
CA HIS A 168 -3.64 6.67 3.41
C HIS A 168 -4.59 6.98 2.24
N ALA A 169 -4.35 6.48 1.02
CA ALA A 169 -5.29 6.65 -0.08
C ALA A 169 -6.58 5.82 0.16
N ASP A 170 -7.71 6.31 -0.33
CA ASP A 170 -8.99 5.61 -0.29
C ASP A 170 -9.29 4.99 -1.66
N LEU A 171 -9.04 3.69 -1.78
CA LEU A 171 -9.33 2.86 -2.96
C LEU A 171 -10.63 2.07 -2.83
N THR A 172 -11.55 2.47 -1.95
CA THR A 172 -12.78 1.70 -1.71
C THR A 172 -13.51 1.38 -3.03
N GLY A 173 -13.70 0.09 -3.30
CA GLY A 173 -14.37 -0.41 -4.51
C GLY A 173 -13.64 -0.14 -5.84
N ALA A 174 -12.36 0.23 -5.81
CA ALA A 174 -11.56 0.42 -7.02
C ALA A 174 -11.32 -0.91 -7.75
N THR A 175 -11.07 -0.83 -9.05
CA THR A 175 -10.69 -1.98 -9.88
C THR A 175 -9.22 -1.89 -10.25
N LEU A 176 -8.42 -2.87 -9.86
CA LEU A 176 -6.99 -2.97 -10.13
C LEU A 176 -6.64 -4.29 -10.84
N VAL A 177 -7.58 -4.83 -11.63
CA VAL A 177 -7.39 -6.08 -12.37
C VAL A 177 -6.16 -5.96 -13.26
N LYS A 178 -5.18 -6.86 -13.07
CA LYS A 178 -3.91 -6.88 -13.81
C LYS A 178 -3.05 -5.61 -13.68
N ALA A 179 -3.34 -4.75 -12.70
CA ALA A 179 -2.49 -3.61 -12.41
C ALA A 179 -1.14 -4.08 -11.85
N ASP A 180 -0.09 -3.33 -12.16
CA ASP A 180 1.23 -3.53 -11.57
C ASP A 180 1.42 -2.56 -10.41
N LEU A 181 1.51 -3.08 -9.19
CA LEU A 181 1.77 -2.38 -7.94
C LEU A 181 3.04 -2.90 -7.25
N HIS A 182 3.98 -3.51 -7.98
CA HIS A 182 5.19 -4.01 -7.34
C HIS A 182 5.95 -2.87 -6.65
N ASP A 183 6.43 -3.14 -5.43
CA ASP A 183 7.10 -2.17 -4.55
C ASP A 183 6.28 -0.90 -4.23
N ALA A 184 4.95 -0.89 -4.44
CA ALA A 184 4.10 0.24 -4.07
C ALA A 184 3.90 0.34 -2.55
N VAL A 185 3.71 1.57 -2.05
CA VAL A 185 3.53 1.85 -0.61
C VAL A 185 2.07 2.18 -0.32
N LEU A 186 1.34 1.23 0.24
CA LEU A 186 -0.09 1.31 0.58
C LEU A 186 -0.35 1.28 2.09
N GLY A 187 0.66 1.58 2.91
CA GLY A 187 0.50 1.63 4.37
C GLY A 187 -0.67 2.53 4.79
N TYR A 188 -1.54 2.00 5.65
CA TYR A 188 -2.78 2.66 6.11
C TYR A 188 -3.80 3.02 5.00
N ALA A 189 -3.66 2.52 3.77
CA ALA A 189 -4.63 2.74 2.72
C ALA A 189 -5.94 1.97 3.00
N ILE A 190 -7.04 2.45 2.43
CA ILE A 190 -8.35 1.79 2.50
C ILE A 190 -8.60 1.12 1.15
N LEU A 191 -8.58 -0.21 1.12
CA LEU A 191 -8.84 -1.03 -0.07
C LEU A 191 -10.12 -1.89 0.10
N SER A 192 -11.06 -1.46 0.95
CA SER A 192 -12.29 -2.22 1.17
C SER A 192 -13.05 -2.46 -0.14
N GLY A 193 -13.40 -3.72 -0.41
CA GLY A 193 -14.12 -4.12 -1.62
C GLY A 193 -13.34 -3.96 -2.95
N THR A 194 -12.03 -3.75 -2.90
CA THR A 194 -11.19 -3.56 -4.09
C THR A 194 -11.02 -4.87 -4.86
N VAL A 195 -11.03 -4.80 -6.20
CA VAL A 195 -10.79 -5.95 -7.07
C VAL A 195 -9.33 -5.96 -7.54
N LEU A 196 -8.52 -6.88 -6.99
CA LEU A 196 -7.08 -7.04 -7.25
C LEU A 196 -6.76 -8.34 -8.01
N THR A 197 -7.74 -8.89 -8.73
CA THR A 197 -7.58 -10.12 -9.52
C THR A 197 -6.41 -10.01 -10.50
N GLU A 198 -5.49 -10.97 -10.44
CA GLU A 198 -4.27 -11.01 -11.28
C GLU A 198 -3.37 -9.75 -11.17
N ALA A 199 -3.53 -8.92 -10.12
CA ALA A 199 -2.64 -7.79 -9.89
C ALA A 199 -1.24 -8.26 -9.43
N ASP A 200 -0.20 -7.55 -9.83
CA ASP A 200 1.14 -7.73 -9.25
C ASP A 200 1.29 -6.76 -8.06
N MET A 201 1.45 -7.30 -6.87
CA MET A 201 1.68 -6.57 -5.63
C MET A 201 2.95 -7.08 -4.94
N SER A 202 3.88 -7.64 -5.72
CA SER A 202 5.13 -8.19 -5.20
C SER A 202 5.89 -7.10 -4.43
N ARG A 203 6.28 -7.41 -3.19
CA ARG A 203 6.98 -6.48 -2.26
C ARG A 203 6.22 -5.19 -1.94
N ALA A 204 4.91 -5.11 -2.22
CA ALA A 204 4.11 -3.96 -1.81
C ALA A 204 4.01 -3.89 -0.27
N ASP A 205 3.98 -2.68 0.27
CA ASP A 205 3.74 -2.43 1.69
C ASP A 205 2.25 -2.15 1.93
N LEU A 206 1.56 -3.12 2.53
CA LEU A 206 0.15 -3.06 2.93
C LEU A 206 -0.01 -3.04 4.46
N THR A 207 1.05 -2.71 5.21
CA THR A 207 1.01 -2.71 6.66
C THR A 207 -0.09 -1.77 7.16
N TRP A 208 -0.95 -2.24 8.06
CA TRP A 208 -2.12 -1.50 8.59
C TRP A 208 -3.17 -1.09 7.54
N ALA A 209 -3.13 -1.63 6.31
CA ALA A 209 -4.16 -1.35 5.32
C ALA A 209 -5.50 -2.02 5.68
N ASN A 210 -6.61 -1.41 5.28
CA ASN A 210 -7.93 -2.04 5.36
C ASN A 210 -8.22 -2.77 4.04
N LEU A 211 -8.20 -4.09 4.08
CA LEU A 211 -8.43 -5.02 2.97
C LEU A 211 -9.80 -5.71 3.06
N THR A 212 -10.72 -5.21 3.91
CA THR A 212 -12.02 -5.84 4.15
C THR A 212 -12.79 -6.11 2.86
N GLY A 213 -13.04 -7.39 2.56
CA GLY A 213 -13.76 -7.81 1.36
C GLY A 213 -13.04 -7.53 0.02
N ALA A 214 -11.72 -7.33 0.04
CA ALA A 214 -10.91 -7.25 -1.17
C ALA A 214 -10.76 -8.63 -1.85
N PHE A 215 -10.63 -8.63 -3.18
CA PHE A 215 -10.51 -9.84 -4.00
C PHE A 215 -9.10 -9.96 -4.59
N PHE A 216 -8.33 -10.96 -4.14
CA PHE A 216 -6.95 -11.20 -4.55
C PHE A 216 -6.79 -12.46 -5.41
N THR A 217 -7.85 -12.92 -6.08
CA THR A 217 -7.79 -14.15 -6.88
C THR A 217 -6.64 -14.10 -7.88
N ASN A 218 -5.70 -15.07 -7.77
CA ASN A 218 -4.48 -15.16 -8.56
C ASN A 218 -3.56 -13.91 -8.53
N ALA A 219 -3.66 -13.06 -7.51
CA ALA A 219 -2.75 -11.93 -7.34
C ALA A 219 -1.34 -12.41 -6.96
N ALA A 220 -0.31 -11.70 -7.42
CA ALA A 220 1.07 -11.94 -6.99
C ALA A 220 1.38 -11.04 -5.79
N LEU A 221 1.60 -11.64 -4.63
CA LEU A 221 1.91 -10.96 -3.35
C LEU A 221 3.27 -11.42 -2.82
N THR A 222 4.17 -11.88 -3.70
CA THR A 222 5.47 -12.42 -3.30
C THR A 222 6.27 -11.37 -2.53
N GLY A 223 6.64 -11.69 -1.29
CA GLY A 223 7.37 -10.79 -0.40
C GLY A 223 6.60 -9.54 0.04
N ALA A 224 5.27 -9.49 -0.15
CA ALA A 224 4.46 -8.36 0.30
C ALA A 224 4.41 -8.27 1.84
N HIS A 225 4.31 -7.05 2.37
CA HIS A 225 4.17 -6.81 3.80
C HIS A 225 2.72 -6.51 4.15
N LEU A 226 2.01 -7.47 4.75
CA LEU A 226 0.61 -7.34 5.16
C LEU A 226 0.44 -7.38 6.68
N ALA A 227 1.52 -7.25 7.45
CA ALA A 227 1.46 -7.30 8.90
C ALA A 227 0.47 -6.27 9.46
N ASP A 228 -0.36 -6.72 10.41
CA ASP A 228 -1.41 -5.91 11.03
C ASP A 228 -2.47 -5.33 10.05
N ALA A 229 -2.55 -5.81 8.80
CA ALA A 229 -3.63 -5.43 7.89
C ALA A 229 -4.99 -5.96 8.38
N ASP A 230 -6.04 -5.16 8.19
CA ASP A 230 -7.41 -5.55 8.49
C ASP A 230 -8.03 -6.20 7.25
N MET A 231 -7.99 -7.53 7.16
CA MET A 231 -8.58 -8.25 6.03
C MET A 231 -10.10 -8.44 6.13
N GLY A 232 -10.68 -8.20 7.31
CA GLY A 232 -12.04 -8.64 7.63
C GLY A 232 -12.22 -10.15 7.47
N GLY A 233 -13.19 -10.74 8.17
CA GLY A 233 -13.52 -12.14 7.89
C GLY A 233 -13.93 -12.33 6.42
N GLY A 234 -13.47 -13.41 5.77
CA GLY A 234 -13.91 -13.78 4.42
C GLY A 234 -13.14 -13.15 3.25
N VAL A 235 -11.86 -12.81 3.41
CA VAL A 235 -11.00 -12.39 2.29
C VAL A 235 -10.87 -13.50 1.22
N ASP A 236 -10.86 -13.14 -0.06
CA ASP A 236 -10.63 -14.06 -1.18
C ASP A 236 -9.17 -13.96 -1.65
N LEU A 237 -8.38 -14.97 -1.32
CA LEU A 237 -6.96 -15.14 -1.68
C LEU A 237 -6.76 -16.38 -2.54
N LYS A 238 -7.80 -16.83 -3.25
CA LYS A 238 -7.76 -18.05 -4.06
C LYS A 238 -6.65 -17.99 -5.11
N GLY A 239 -5.75 -18.97 -5.09
CA GLY A 239 -4.64 -19.07 -6.03
C GLY A 239 -3.61 -17.93 -5.93
N ALA A 240 -3.69 -17.07 -4.91
CA ALA A 240 -2.73 -15.99 -4.72
C ALA A 240 -1.34 -16.53 -4.39
N ASP A 241 -0.30 -15.84 -4.88
CA ASP A 241 1.09 -16.15 -4.55
C ASP A 241 1.56 -15.27 -3.39
N LEU A 242 1.50 -15.81 -2.18
CA LEU A 242 1.96 -15.20 -0.92
C LEU A 242 3.36 -15.71 -0.51
N THR A 243 4.15 -16.20 -1.45
CA THR A 243 5.50 -16.71 -1.17
C THR A 243 6.35 -15.62 -0.51
N ASP A 244 7.04 -15.94 0.59
CA ASP A 244 7.86 -15.01 1.38
C ASP A 244 7.08 -13.80 1.95
N ALA A 245 5.74 -13.76 1.90
CA ALA A 245 4.94 -12.65 2.40
C ALA A 245 4.88 -12.62 3.94
N ASP A 246 4.71 -11.43 4.51
CA ASP A 246 4.47 -11.24 5.94
C ASP A 246 2.97 -10.99 6.20
N LEU A 247 2.27 -12.00 6.71
CA LEU A 247 0.86 -11.97 7.11
C LEU A 247 0.71 -11.93 8.64
N SER A 248 1.76 -11.56 9.38
CA SER A 248 1.74 -11.65 10.84
C SER A 248 0.64 -10.77 11.46
N ARG A 249 -0.05 -11.30 12.47
CA ARG A 249 -1.11 -10.61 13.23
C ARG A 249 -2.31 -10.17 12.39
N VAL A 250 -2.61 -10.88 11.31
CA VAL A 250 -3.80 -10.66 10.50
C VAL A 250 -4.94 -11.59 10.96
N ASP A 251 -6.18 -11.13 10.84
CA ASP A 251 -7.39 -11.95 10.96
C ASP A 251 -7.96 -12.25 9.58
N MET A 252 -7.93 -13.53 9.17
CA MET A 252 -8.49 -14.04 7.92
C MET A 252 -9.66 -14.99 8.18
N THR A 253 -10.34 -14.88 9.33
CA THR A 253 -11.41 -15.82 9.72
C THR A 253 -12.42 -16.05 8.59
N GLY A 254 -12.62 -17.31 8.18
CA GLY A 254 -13.55 -17.67 7.12
C GLY A 254 -13.12 -17.29 5.69
N GLY A 255 -11.86 -16.88 5.47
CA GLY A 255 -11.31 -16.59 4.15
C GLY A 255 -11.12 -17.82 3.26
N ASP A 256 -10.84 -17.58 1.98
CA ASP A 256 -10.55 -18.59 0.97
C ASP A 256 -9.08 -18.49 0.52
N LEU A 257 -8.29 -19.50 0.89
CA LEU A 257 -6.90 -19.72 0.48
C LEU A 257 -6.76 -20.90 -0.49
N THR A 258 -7.85 -21.33 -1.16
CA THR A 258 -7.82 -22.50 -2.04
C THR A 258 -6.73 -22.35 -3.10
N GLY A 259 -5.78 -23.30 -3.13
CA GLY A 259 -4.65 -23.31 -4.06
C GLY A 259 -3.66 -22.17 -3.91
N ALA A 260 -3.70 -21.39 -2.82
CA ALA A 260 -2.75 -20.31 -2.57
C ALA A 260 -1.34 -20.84 -2.26
N HIS A 261 -0.31 -20.08 -2.61
CA HIS A 261 1.08 -20.40 -2.29
C HIS A 261 1.55 -19.55 -1.12
N LEU A 262 1.75 -20.15 0.05
CA LEU A 262 2.22 -19.50 1.28
C LEU A 262 3.65 -19.93 1.65
N ILE A 263 4.44 -20.31 0.64
CA ILE A 263 5.78 -20.89 0.83
C ILE A 263 6.68 -19.88 1.54
N ARG A 264 7.35 -20.27 2.64
CA ARG A 264 8.22 -19.41 3.47
C ARG A 264 7.54 -18.13 4.00
N SER A 265 6.22 -18.06 3.98
CA SER A 265 5.48 -16.91 4.52
C SER A 265 5.52 -16.87 6.05
N SER A 266 5.39 -15.67 6.61
CA SER A 266 5.17 -15.48 8.05
C SER A 266 3.68 -15.35 8.33
N LEU A 267 3.12 -16.31 9.06
CA LEU A 267 1.74 -16.31 9.55
C LEU A 267 1.73 -16.23 11.08
N MET A 268 2.74 -15.61 11.68
CA MET A 268 2.87 -15.53 13.13
C MET A 268 1.69 -14.79 13.77
N SER A 269 1.08 -15.38 14.80
CA SER A 269 -0.07 -14.81 15.52
C SER A 269 -1.27 -14.48 14.60
N THR A 270 -1.40 -15.19 13.49
CA THR A 270 -2.50 -15.00 12.52
C THR A 270 -3.72 -15.82 12.93
N ILE A 271 -4.92 -15.29 12.72
CA ILE A 271 -6.17 -16.03 12.90
C ILE A 271 -6.61 -16.55 11.54
N LEU A 272 -6.55 -17.87 11.36
CA LEU A 272 -6.99 -18.60 10.18
C LEU A 272 -8.29 -19.37 10.46
N ALA A 273 -9.00 -19.06 11.54
CA ALA A 273 -10.16 -19.84 11.96
C ALA A 273 -11.21 -19.99 10.83
N ALA A 274 -11.65 -21.22 10.57
CA ALA A 274 -12.61 -21.56 9.53
C ALA A 274 -12.20 -21.18 8.08
N VAL A 275 -10.90 -20.95 7.81
CA VAL A 275 -10.39 -20.73 6.44
C VAL A 275 -10.47 -22.03 5.62
N ASP A 276 -10.82 -21.90 4.34
CA ASP A 276 -10.62 -22.97 3.36
C ASP A 276 -9.22 -22.84 2.75
N ALA A 277 -8.31 -23.76 3.08
CA ALA A 277 -6.96 -23.81 2.54
C ALA A 277 -6.74 -25.09 1.71
N THR A 278 -7.79 -25.56 1.05
CA THR A 278 -7.74 -26.75 0.18
C THR A 278 -6.67 -26.58 -0.90
N GLY A 279 -5.72 -27.51 -0.99
CA GLY A 279 -4.64 -27.49 -1.97
C GLY A 279 -3.62 -26.35 -1.80
N ALA A 280 -3.66 -25.61 -0.69
CA ALA A 280 -2.70 -24.54 -0.43
C ALA A 280 -1.32 -25.10 -0.07
N ASP A 281 -0.26 -24.37 -0.43
CA ASP A 281 1.12 -24.75 -0.13
C ASP A 281 1.69 -23.90 1.01
N PHE A 282 1.82 -24.46 2.21
CA PHE A 282 2.44 -23.83 3.37
C PHE A 282 3.90 -24.23 3.55
N SER A 283 4.59 -24.73 2.52
CA SER A 283 5.96 -25.25 2.68
C SER A 283 6.88 -24.22 3.33
N ASP A 284 7.55 -24.61 4.42
CA ASP A 284 8.44 -23.75 5.22
C ASP A 284 7.77 -22.48 5.82
N ALA A 285 6.44 -22.42 5.88
CA ALA A 285 5.72 -21.29 6.48
C ALA A 285 5.84 -21.30 8.01
N ASN A 286 5.73 -20.11 8.62
CA ASN A 286 5.78 -19.94 10.06
C ASN A 286 4.39 -19.70 10.66
N LEU A 287 3.85 -20.70 11.36
CA LEU A 287 2.53 -20.66 12.03
C LEU A 287 2.65 -20.50 13.56
N THR A 288 3.77 -19.98 14.06
CA THR A 288 3.95 -19.73 15.49
C THR A 288 2.83 -18.84 16.03
N ASP A 289 2.21 -19.25 17.14
CA ASP A 289 1.08 -18.56 17.80
C ASP A 289 -0.18 -18.39 16.91
N ALA A 290 -0.27 -19.05 15.76
CA ALA A 290 -1.43 -18.94 14.88
C ALA A 290 -2.63 -19.77 15.38
N ASP A 291 -3.84 -19.34 14.99
CA ASP A 291 -5.08 -20.07 15.25
C ASP A 291 -5.64 -20.70 13.96
N LEU A 292 -5.54 -22.03 13.86
CA LEU A 292 -6.04 -22.82 12.73
C LEU A 292 -7.39 -23.47 13.02
N THR A 293 -8.12 -23.06 14.06
CA THR A 293 -9.36 -23.72 14.47
C THR A 293 -10.33 -23.89 13.30
N SER A 294 -10.74 -25.13 13.03
CA SER A 294 -11.65 -25.47 11.92
C SER A 294 -11.16 -25.11 10.50
N VAL A 295 -9.85 -24.91 10.28
CA VAL A 295 -9.29 -24.77 8.93
C VAL A 295 -9.48 -26.06 8.14
N THR A 296 -9.84 -25.93 6.86
CA THR A 296 -9.83 -27.03 5.90
C THR A 296 -8.46 -27.14 5.25
N LEU A 297 -7.76 -28.27 5.45
CA LEU A 297 -6.40 -28.53 4.94
C LEU A 297 -6.35 -29.65 3.89
N THR A 298 -7.49 -30.01 3.29
CA THR A 298 -7.57 -31.06 2.27
C THR A 298 -6.53 -30.81 1.16
N ASP A 299 -5.69 -31.80 0.88
CA ASP A 299 -4.61 -31.72 -0.13
C ASP A 299 -3.59 -30.58 0.08
N ALA A 300 -3.57 -29.93 1.25
CA ALA A 300 -2.59 -28.89 1.56
C ALA A 300 -1.18 -29.47 1.77
N ILE A 301 -0.16 -28.71 1.36
CA ILE A 301 1.24 -29.08 1.55
C ILE A 301 1.77 -28.41 2.83
N LEU A 302 2.20 -29.22 3.80
CA LEU A 302 2.63 -28.75 5.13
C LEU A 302 4.10 -29.07 5.45
N THR A 303 4.92 -29.27 4.42
CA THR A 303 6.33 -29.67 4.58
C THR A 303 7.15 -28.55 5.22
N GLY A 304 7.89 -28.82 6.28
CA GLY A 304 8.81 -27.82 6.87
C GLY A 304 8.12 -26.68 7.63
N VAL A 305 6.78 -26.73 7.79
CA VAL A 305 6.03 -25.73 8.55
C VAL A 305 6.53 -25.66 10.00
N LEU A 306 6.78 -24.44 10.46
CA LEU A 306 7.10 -24.19 11.87
C LEU A 306 5.80 -24.03 12.67
N TYR A 307 5.56 -25.00 13.55
CA TYR A 307 4.53 -24.93 14.59
C TYR A 307 5.18 -24.64 15.94
N SER A 308 4.62 -23.68 16.68
CA SER A 308 5.02 -23.38 18.05
C SER A 308 3.87 -22.62 18.70
N ASN A 309 3.30 -23.18 19.76
CA ASN A 309 2.09 -22.65 20.39
C ASN A 309 0.94 -22.37 19.38
N THR A 310 0.83 -23.18 18.33
CA THR A 310 -0.20 -23.07 17.29
C THR A 310 -1.46 -23.80 17.74
N ILE A 311 -2.63 -23.19 17.58
CA ILE A 311 -3.92 -23.89 17.77
C ILE A 311 -4.24 -24.64 16.48
N CYS A 312 -4.32 -25.96 16.56
CA CYS A 312 -4.57 -26.84 15.43
C CYS A 312 -6.06 -26.89 15.04
N PRO A 313 -6.43 -27.46 13.86
CA PRO A 313 -7.81 -27.46 13.39
C PRO A 313 -8.85 -28.04 14.37
N ASN A 314 -8.49 -29.07 15.13
CA ASN A 314 -9.33 -29.65 16.19
C ASN A 314 -9.26 -28.91 17.54
N ALA A 315 -8.76 -27.67 17.57
CA ALA A 315 -8.56 -26.82 18.75
C ALA A 315 -7.55 -27.35 19.79
N THR A 316 -6.71 -28.32 19.45
CA THR A 316 -5.57 -28.71 20.30
C THR A 316 -4.38 -27.79 20.08
N ASN A 317 -3.48 -27.69 21.05
CA ASN A 317 -2.24 -26.92 20.90
C ASN A 317 -1.12 -27.82 20.35
N SER A 318 -0.41 -27.35 19.31
CA SER A 318 0.69 -28.08 18.66
C SER A 318 1.72 -28.63 19.64
N ASP A 319 2.05 -27.87 20.68
CA ASP A 319 3.10 -28.22 21.65
C ASP A 319 2.65 -29.38 22.57
N ALA A 320 1.34 -29.58 22.70
CA ALA A 320 0.75 -30.69 23.44
C ALA A 320 0.60 -31.98 22.59
N VAL A 321 0.67 -31.87 21.26
CA VAL A 321 0.41 -32.98 20.32
C VAL A 321 1.63 -33.36 19.46
N GLY A 322 2.83 -33.11 19.98
CA GLY A 322 4.08 -33.53 19.33
C GLY A 322 4.73 -32.48 18.43
N GLY A 323 4.36 -31.21 18.58
CA GLY A 323 4.96 -30.07 17.88
C GLY A 323 4.48 -29.91 16.44
N SER A 324 3.31 -30.45 16.08
CA SER A 324 2.75 -30.36 14.73
C SER A 324 1.22 -30.46 14.73
N CYS A 325 0.58 -29.78 13.78
CA CYS A 325 -0.86 -29.91 13.53
C CYS A 325 -1.21 -30.94 12.44
N VAL A 326 -0.22 -31.65 11.87
CA VAL A 326 -0.46 -32.67 10.83
C VAL A 326 -1.33 -33.81 11.39
N GLY A 327 -2.39 -34.15 10.65
CA GLY A 327 -3.35 -35.18 11.06
C GLY A 327 -4.34 -34.78 12.16
N GLN A 328 -4.38 -33.50 12.53
CA GLN A 328 -5.34 -32.93 13.50
C GLN A 328 -6.58 -32.32 12.83
N GLU A 329 -6.92 -32.79 11.63
CA GLU A 329 -8.03 -32.27 10.82
C GLU A 329 -9.39 -32.62 11.45
N VAL A 330 -10.33 -31.67 11.37
CA VAL A 330 -11.73 -31.93 11.73
C VAL A 330 -12.38 -32.59 10.53
N VAL A 331 -12.53 -33.91 10.57
CA VAL A 331 -13.32 -34.63 9.56
C VAL A 331 -14.77 -34.12 9.66
N PRO A 332 -15.36 -33.55 8.60
CA PRO A 332 -16.76 -33.15 8.62
C PRO A 332 -17.62 -34.36 8.98
N ALA A 333 -18.56 -34.20 9.90
CA ALA A 333 -19.55 -35.25 10.14
C ALA A 333 -20.32 -35.50 8.82
N SER A 334 -20.14 -36.70 8.26
CA SER A 334 -20.77 -37.18 7.03
C SER A 334 -22.29 -37.14 7.08
#